data_AF-A0A139Q0B7-F1
#
_entry.id   AF-A0A139Q0B7-F1
#
_cell.length_a   1.000
_cell.length_b   1.000
_cell.length_c   1.000
_cell.angle_alpha   90.00
_cell.angle_beta   90.00
_cell.angle_gamma   90.00
#
_symmetry.space_group_name_H-M   'P 1'
#
loop_
_entity.id
_entity.type
_entity.pdbx_description
1 polymer ?
#
loop_
_entity_poly.entity_id
_entity_poly.type
_entity_poly.pdbx_seq_one_letter_code
_entity_poly.pdbx_strand_id
1 'polypeptide(L)'
;MENRLVGIKSREIYECPGAVTLLTAHKEIEDLTLVREVAHFKPIIENELSNLIYNALWFSPATQALIAYIKETQKVVNGTAKVKLYKGSAQVVARKSPNSLYDENLATYTSADTFDQDAAVGFIKLWGLPTKVYSEVQKSAK
;
A
#
# COMPACT_ATOMS: atom_id res chain seq x y z
N MET A 1 3.80 12.32 -20.70
CA MET A 1 5.14 12.08 -21.28
C MET A 1 5.64 10.80 -20.68
N GLU A 2 6.03 9.84 -21.51
CA GLU A 2 6.53 8.53 -21.08
C GLU A 2 7.92 8.28 -21.67
N ASN A 3 8.65 7.34 -21.09
CA ASN A 3 9.95 6.89 -21.60
C ASN A 3 9.74 5.54 -22.28
N ARG A 4 9.96 5.46 -23.59
CA ARG A 4 9.87 4.20 -24.32
C ARG A 4 11.10 3.34 -24.05
N LEU A 5 10.92 2.02 -24.06
CA LEU A 5 12.01 1.06 -23.93
C LEU A 5 13.15 1.33 -24.93
N VAL A 6 12.80 1.80 -26.13
CA VAL A 6 13.77 2.15 -27.20
C VAL A 6 14.53 3.47 -26.96
N GLY A 7 14.41 4.08 -25.77
CA GLY A 7 15.24 5.20 -25.33
C GLY A 7 14.73 6.60 -25.69
N ILE A 8 13.56 6.72 -26.31
CA ILE A 8 12.95 8.02 -26.67
C ILE A 8 11.79 8.38 -25.74
N LYS A 9 11.49 9.68 -25.67
CA LYS A 9 10.29 10.18 -24.98
C LYS A 9 9.14 10.36 -25.96
N SER A 10 7.92 10.06 -25.52
CA SER A 10 6.69 10.34 -26.26
C SER A 10 5.65 11.01 -25.37
N ARG A 11 4.72 11.73 -26.01
CA ARG A 11 3.52 12.26 -25.36
C ARG A 11 2.31 11.57 -25.96
N GLU A 12 1.57 10.88 -25.11
CA GLU A 12 0.32 10.23 -25.48
C GLU A 12 -0.82 10.69 -24.57
N ILE A 13 -2.05 10.41 -25.01
CA ILE A 13 -3.29 10.69 -24.29
C ILE A 13 -4.02 9.36 -24.14
N TYR A 14 -4.47 9.07 -22.93
CA TYR A 14 -5.18 7.85 -22.60
C TYR A 14 -6.50 8.20 -21.90
N GLU A 15 -7.56 7.48 -22.25
CA GLU A 15 -8.86 7.55 -21.60
C GLU A 15 -9.17 6.21 -20.96
N CYS A 16 -8.94 6.09 -19.65
CA CYS A 16 -9.03 4.82 -18.92
C CYS A 16 -10.00 4.88 -17.72
N PRO A 17 -11.25 5.36 -17.87
CA PRO A 17 -12.14 5.64 -16.74
C PRO A 17 -12.44 4.40 -15.87
N GLY A 18 -12.65 3.24 -16.50
CA GLY A 18 -12.89 1.99 -15.79
C GLY A 18 -11.67 1.52 -15.01
N ALA A 19 -10.50 1.52 -15.64
CA ALA A 19 -9.25 1.08 -14.99
C ALA A 19 -8.88 1.98 -13.81
N VAL A 20 -8.96 3.31 -13.98
CA VAL A 20 -8.70 4.26 -12.89
C VAL A 20 -9.67 4.03 -11.73
N THR A 21 -10.96 3.88 -12.02
CA THR A 21 -11.99 3.63 -10.99
C THR A 21 -11.72 2.33 -10.22
N LEU A 22 -11.40 1.24 -10.94
CA LEU A 22 -11.11 -0.07 -10.34
C LEU A 22 -9.84 -0.04 -9.50
N LEU A 23 -8.76 0.57 -10.00
CA LEU A 23 -7.50 0.70 -9.26
C LEU A 23 -7.67 1.52 -7.98
N THR A 24 -8.41 2.63 -8.05
CA THR A 24 -8.72 3.45 -6.87
C THR A 24 -9.54 2.64 -5.85
N ALA A 25 -10.58 1.94 -6.30
CA ALA A 25 -11.40 1.11 -5.41
C ALA A 25 -10.63 -0.06 -4.79
N HIS A 26 -9.80 -0.74 -5.59
CA HIS A 26 -9.01 -1.89 -5.19
C HIS A 26 -7.98 -1.52 -4.14
N LYS A 27 -7.20 -0.46 -4.37
CA LYS A 27 -6.22 0.06 -3.41
C LYS A 27 -6.84 0.35 -2.04
N GLU A 28 -8.04 0.90 -2.04
CA GLU A 28 -8.79 1.26 -0.83
C GLU A 28 -9.28 0.03 -0.04
N ILE A 29 -9.51 -1.11 -0.70
CA ILE A 29 -9.78 -2.39 -0.01
C ILE A 29 -8.48 -3.01 0.49
N GLU A 30 -7.38 -2.88 -0.24
CA GLU A 30 -6.08 -3.33 0.24
C GLU A 30 -5.64 -2.61 1.50
N ASP A 31 -5.80 -1.29 1.56
CA ASP A 31 -5.46 -0.50 2.75
C ASP A 31 -6.28 -0.89 3.98
N LEU A 32 -7.46 -1.48 3.77
CA LEU A 32 -8.31 -2.00 4.83
C LEU A 32 -7.95 -3.43 5.27
N THR A 33 -7.32 -4.22 4.39
CA THR A 33 -7.18 -5.69 4.55
C THR A 33 -5.74 -6.19 4.62
N LEU A 34 -4.75 -5.38 4.22
CA LEU A 34 -3.34 -5.74 4.24
C LEU A 34 -2.65 -5.20 5.49
N VAL A 35 -1.86 -6.06 6.14
CA VAL A 35 -0.97 -5.63 7.23
C VAL A 35 0.10 -4.67 6.72
N ARG A 36 0.60 -3.83 7.62
CA ARG A 36 1.50 -2.71 7.33
C ARG A 36 2.68 -3.10 6.43
N GLU A 37 3.37 -4.19 6.75
CA GLU A 37 4.58 -4.62 6.04
C GLU A 37 4.25 -4.98 4.58
N VAL A 38 3.15 -5.68 4.35
CA VAL A 38 2.68 -6.04 3.00
C VAL A 38 2.22 -4.78 2.25
N ALA A 39 1.44 -3.91 2.91
CA ALA A 39 0.95 -2.67 2.32
C ALA A 39 2.10 -1.72 1.90
N HIS A 40 3.23 -1.76 2.62
CA HIS A 40 4.41 -0.97 2.29
C HIS A 40 5.29 -1.60 1.19
N PHE A 41 5.44 -2.92 1.19
CA PHE A 41 6.32 -3.59 0.24
C PHE A 41 5.65 -3.85 -1.12
N LYS A 42 4.36 -4.18 -1.13
CA LYS A 42 3.61 -4.50 -2.34
C LYS A 42 3.67 -3.41 -3.43
N PRO A 43 3.56 -2.10 -3.13
CA PRO A 43 3.70 -1.05 -4.15
C PRO A 43 5.02 -1.08 -4.92
N ILE A 44 6.12 -1.51 -4.28
CA ILE A 44 7.42 -1.69 -4.93
C ILE A 44 7.33 -2.82 -5.96
N ILE A 45 6.71 -3.94 -5.57
CA ILE A 45 6.51 -5.09 -6.44
C ILE A 45 5.56 -4.78 -7.61
N GLU A 46 4.49 -4.02 -7.37
CA GLU A 46 3.56 -3.59 -8.41
C GLU A 46 4.22 -2.68 -9.45
N ASN A 47 5.10 -1.77 -8.99
CA ASN A 47 5.86 -0.93 -9.89
C ASN A 47 6.79 -1.76 -10.78
N GLU A 48 7.52 -2.71 -10.18
CA GLU A 48 8.42 -3.57 -10.95
C GLU A 48 7.66 -4.47 -11.93
N LEU A 49 6.53 -5.05 -11.51
CA LEU A 49 5.65 -5.80 -12.39
C LEU A 49 5.15 -4.93 -13.56
N SER A 50 4.76 -3.68 -13.29
CA SER A 50 4.33 -2.73 -14.33
C SER A 50 5.46 -2.42 -15.32
N ASN A 51 6.70 -2.26 -14.84
CA ASN A 51 7.87 -2.04 -15.70
C ASN A 51 8.16 -3.26 -16.59
N LEU A 52 8.10 -4.47 -16.04
CA LEU A 52 8.26 -5.70 -16.82
C LEU A 52 7.20 -5.82 -17.92
N ILE A 53 5.94 -5.52 -17.59
CA ILE A 53 4.83 -5.54 -18.56
C ILE A 53 5.06 -4.50 -19.66
N TYR A 54 5.40 -3.26 -19.28
CA TYR A 54 5.68 -2.19 -20.23
C TYR A 54 6.85 -2.53 -21.18
N ASN A 55 7.87 -3.24 -20.67
CA ASN A 55 9.02 -3.68 -21.44
C ASN A 55 8.77 -4.99 -22.22
N ALA A 56 7.51 -5.42 -22.36
CA ALA A 56 7.10 -6.64 -23.07
C ALA A 56 7.70 -7.95 -22.49
N LEU A 57 8.06 -7.95 -21.20
CA LEU A 57 8.62 -9.12 -20.50
C LEU A 57 7.53 -9.97 -19.83
N TRP A 58 6.32 -10.02 -20.39
CA TRP A 58 5.19 -10.77 -19.81
C TRP A 58 5.51 -12.25 -19.53
N PHE A 59 6.23 -12.90 -20.45
CA PHE A 59 6.61 -14.31 -20.35
C PHE A 59 7.94 -14.55 -19.60
N SER A 60 8.56 -13.50 -19.07
CA SER A 60 9.77 -13.65 -18.24
C SER A 60 9.46 -14.41 -16.95
N PRO A 61 10.35 -15.29 -16.48
CA PRO A 61 10.24 -15.91 -15.15
C PRO A 61 10.11 -14.88 -14.03
N ALA A 62 10.71 -13.69 -14.19
CA ALA A 62 10.58 -12.60 -13.23
C ALA A 62 9.12 -12.14 -13.09
N THR A 63 8.41 -11.97 -14.21
CA THR A 63 6.99 -11.58 -14.20
C THR A 63 6.13 -12.62 -13.50
N GLN A 64 6.37 -13.91 -13.74
CA GLN A 64 5.65 -14.99 -13.06
C GLN A 64 5.89 -14.98 -11.55
N ALA A 65 7.13 -14.75 -11.11
CA ALA A 65 7.47 -14.65 -9.70
C ALA A 65 6.76 -13.47 -9.01
N LEU A 66 6.72 -12.29 -9.64
CA LEU A 66 6.01 -11.13 -9.09
C LEU A 66 4.50 -11.36 -9.06
N ILE A 67 3.91 -11.97 -10.10
CA ILE A 67 2.49 -12.35 -10.11
C ILE A 67 2.17 -13.32 -8.97
N ALA A 68 3.05 -14.28 -8.68
CA ALA A 68 2.86 -15.21 -7.55
C ALA A 68 2.82 -14.46 -6.20
N TYR A 69 3.72 -13.49 -6.01
CA TYR A 69 3.67 -12.61 -4.83
C TYR A 69 2.34 -11.85 -4.77
N ILE A 70 1.91 -11.20 -5.86
CA ILE A 70 0.64 -10.47 -5.89
C ILE A 70 -0.53 -11.40 -5.53
N LYS A 71 -0.62 -12.58 -6.15
CA LYS A 71 -1.67 -13.58 -5.86
C LYS A 71 -1.71 -13.96 -4.38
N GLU A 72 -0.56 -14.10 -3.73
CA GLU A 72 -0.48 -14.37 -2.30
C GLU A 72 -1.12 -13.24 -1.49
N THR A 73 -0.75 -11.99 -1.77
CA THR A 73 -1.30 -10.81 -1.07
C THR A 73 -2.81 -10.67 -1.27
N GLN A 74 -3.33 -11.07 -2.44
CA GLN A 74 -4.75 -10.92 -2.77
C GLN A 74 -5.67 -11.90 -2.05
N LYS A 75 -5.17 -12.94 -1.38
CA LYS A 75 -6.01 -13.94 -0.69
C LYS A 75 -6.96 -13.34 0.35
N VAL A 76 -6.56 -12.25 0.99
CA VAL A 76 -7.35 -11.57 2.03
C VAL A 76 -8.09 -10.32 1.52
N VAL A 77 -7.80 -9.87 0.29
CA VAL A 77 -8.35 -8.65 -0.29
C VAL A 77 -9.75 -8.93 -0.84
N ASN A 78 -10.73 -8.94 0.06
CA ASN A 78 -12.14 -9.14 -0.25
C ASN A 78 -12.98 -8.06 0.41
N GLY A 79 -13.86 -7.39 -0.31
CA GLY A 79 -14.66 -6.30 0.25
C GLY A 79 -15.46 -5.53 -0.80
N THR A 80 -16.07 -4.43 -0.36
CA THR A 80 -16.84 -3.52 -1.21
C THR A 80 -16.41 -2.08 -0.94
N ALA A 81 -15.99 -1.38 -2.00
CA ALA A 81 -15.74 0.06 -1.98
C ALA A 81 -16.88 0.78 -2.71
N LYS A 82 -17.43 1.83 -2.10
CA LYS A 82 -18.39 2.74 -2.75
C LYS A 82 -17.60 3.90 -3.34
N VAL A 83 -17.65 4.03 -4.67
CA VAL A 83 -16.94 5.09 -5.40
C VAL A 83 -17.93 6.17 -5.85
N LYS A 84 -17.62 7.43 -5.55
CA LYS A 84 -18.29 8.61 -6.12
C LYS A 84 -17.51 9.07 -7.35
N LEU A 85 -18.20 9.12 -8.49
CA LEU A 85 -17.65 9.65 -9.73
C LEU A 85 -18.16 11.09 -9.93
N TYR A 86 -17.25 12.04 -10.11
CA TYR A 86 -17.64 13.44 -10.29
C TYR A 86 -16.60 14.24 -11.06
N LYS A 87 -16.99 14.89 -12.17
CA LYS A 87 -16.15 15.80 -12.95
C LYS A 87 -14.72 15.27 -13.22
N GLY A 88 -14.63 14.02 -13.70
CA GLY A 88 -13.36 13.38 -14.02
C GLY A 88 -12.59 12.80 -12.83
N SER A 89 -13.16 12.81 -11.61
CA SER A 89 -12.59 12.14 -10.44
C SER A 89 -13.35 10.86 -10.08
N ALA A 90 -12.62 9.89 -9.57
CA ALA A 90 -13.13 8.72 -8.88
C ALA A 90 -12.64 8.77 -7.43
N GLN A 91 -13.55 8.87 -6.46
CA GLN A 91 -13.22 8.98 -5.05
C GLN A 91 -13.96 7.90 -4.25
N VAL A 92 -13.24 7.11 -3.45
CA VAL A 92 -13.87 6.17 -2.52
C VAL A 92 -14.45 6.94 -1.34
N VAL A 93 -15.74 6.72 -1.07
CA VAL A 93 -16.49 7.41 0.00
C VAL A 93 -16.92 6.47 1.12
N ALA A 94 -16.87 5.15 0.89
CA ALA A 94 -17.12 4.16 1.93
C ALA A 94 -16.44 2.83 1.56
N ARG A 95 -16.07 2.05 2.58
CA ARG A 95 -15.43 0.75 2.45
C ARG A 95 -16.01 -0.22 3.46
N LYS A 96 -16.09 -1.50 3.12
CA LYS A 96 -16.39 -2.58 4.05
C LYS A 96 -15.71 -3.86 3.61
N SER A 97 -15.27 -4.68 4.56
CA SER A 97 -14.64 -5.96 4.29
C SER A 97 -14.92 -6.94 5.44
N PRO A 98 -15.20 -8.23 5.15
CA PRO A 98 -15.20 -9.26 6.19
C PRO A 98 -13.79 -9.54 6.75
N ASN A 99 -12.74 -9.15 6.04
CA ASN A 99 -11.33 -9.33 6.41
C ASN A 99 -10.69 -8.00 6.87
N SER A 100 -11.50 -7.07 7.37
CA SER A 100 -11.03 -5.76 7.82
C SER A 100 -10.03 -5.93 8.95
N LEU A 101 -8.86 -5.29 8.82
CA LEU A 101 -7.89 -5.15 9.91
C LEU A 101 -8.18 -3.92 10.78
N TYR A 102 -9.12 -3.08 10.37
CA TYR A 102 -9.65 -2.02 11.22
C TYR A 102 -10.55 -2.63 12.30
N ASP A 103 -10.18 -2.43 13.56
CA ASP A 103 -10.95 -2.72 14.75
C ASP A 103 -11.32 -1.39 15.42
N GLU A 104 -12.62 -1.13 15.51
CA GLU A 104 -13.15 0.12 16.07
C GLU A 104 -12.82 0.26 17.56
N ASN A 105 -12.83 -0.82 18.34
CA ASN A 105 -12.57 -0.77 19.78
C ASN A 105 -11.09 -0.51 20.07
N LEU A 106 -10.17 -0.99 19.23
CA LEU A 106 -8.75 -0.66 19.34
C LEU A 106 -8.42 0.77 18.88
N ALA A 107 -9.31 1.41 18.11
CA ALA A 107 -9.08 2.73 17.53
C ALA A 107 -9.87 3.87 18.21
N THR A 108 -10.91 3.54 18.97
CA THR A 108 -11.81 4.51 19.60
C THR A 108 -11.21 5.12 20.86
N TYR A 109 -11.64 6.33 21.19
CA TYR A 109 -11.34 7.00 22.47
C TYR A 109 -12.54 7.01 23.44
N THR A 110 -13.56 6.22 23.12
CA THR A 110 -14.78 6.11 23.94
C THR A 110 -14.59 5.11 25.07
N SER A 111 -15.62 4.89 25.90
CA SER A 111 -15.58 3.88 26.97
C SER A 111 -15.43 2.44 26.48
N ALA A 112 -15.52 2.20 25.17
CA ALA A 112 -15.30 0.89 24.54
C ALA A 112 -13.84 0.66 24.11
N ASP A 113 -12.92 1.58 24.40
CA ASP A 113 -11.49 1.44 24.09
C ASP A 113 -10.89 0.18 24.72
N THR A 114 -10.20 -0.62 23.91
CA THR A 114 -9.51 -1.84 24.33
C THR A 114 -7.99 -1.79 24.13
N PHE A 115 -7.44 -0.64 23.73
CA PHE A 115 -6.01 -0.47 23.50
C PHE A 115 -5.23 -0.34 24.82
N ASP A 116 -4.23 -1.21 25.03
CA ASP A 116 -3.33 -1.12 26.18
C ASP A 116 -2.31 0.02 26.01
N GLN A 117 -2.64 1.18 26.57
CA GLN A 117 -1.80 2.38 26.51
C GLN A 117 -0.52 2.25 27.35
N ASP A 118 -0.49 1.41 28.39
CA ASP A 118 0.67 1.25 29.26
C ASP A 118 1.82 0.56 28.51
N ALA A 119 1.50 -0.38 27.62
CA ALA A 119 2.47 -1.04 26.75
C ALA A 119 3.22 -0.07 25.82
N ALA A 120 2.61 1.07 25.45
CA ALA A 120 3.20 2.04 24.54
C ALA A 120 4.50 2.64 25.10
N VAL A 121 4.60 2.83 26.41
CA VAL A 121 5.80 3.39 27.06
C VAL A 121 7.01 2.48 26.85
N GLY A 122 6.82 1.16 27.00
CA GLY A 122 7.86 0.16 26.75
C GLY A 122 8.22 0.08 25.27
N PHE A 123 7.22 0.05 24.39
CA PHE A 123 7.42 0.04 22.94
C PHE A 123 8.25 1.23 22.46
N ILE A 124 7.89 2.46 22.83
CA ILE A 124 8.61 3.67 22.40
C ILE A 124 10.07 3.64 22.83
N LYS A 125 10.34 3.21 24.08
CA LYS A 125 11.70 3.11 24.62
C LYS A 125 12.54 2.12 23.81
N LEU A 126 12.02 0.92 23.54
CA LEU A 126 12.75 -0.12 22.83
C LEU A 126 12.89 0.18 21.34
N TRP A 127 11.84 0.66 20.70
CA TRP A 127 11.83 1.00 19.28
C TRP A 127 12.78 2.15 18.95
N GLY A 128 12.83 3.18 19.82
CA GLY A 128 13.72 4.33 19.65
C GLY A 128 15.17 4.11 20.10
N LEU A 129 15.45 3.01 20.82
CA LEU A 129 16.76 2.78 21.44
C LEU A 129 17.93 2.82 20.45
N PRO A 130 17.88 2.15 19.28
CA PRO A 130 19.01 2.15 18.34
C PRO A 130 19.35 3.56 17.83
N THR A 131 18.34 4.35 17.46
CA THR A 131 18.52 5.72 16.97
C THR A 131 19.03 6.65 18.06
N LYS A 132 18.54 6.48 19.29
CA LYS A 132 19.02 7.23 20.47
C LYS A 132 20.51 6.97 20.69
N VAL A 133 20.92 5.70 20.78
CA VAL A 133 22.32 5.32 20.99
C VAL A 133 23.22 5.86 19.87
N TYR A 134 22.81 5.73 18.61
CA TYR A 134 23.54 6.31 17.48
C TYR A 134 23.76 7.81 17.66
N SER A 135 22.71 8.57 18.02
CA SER A 135 22.83 10.02 18.22
C SER A 135 23.77 10.39 19.38
N GLU A 136 23.75 9.64 20.48
CA GLU A 136 24.59 9.86 21.65
C GLU A 136 26.09 9.62 21.34
N VAL A 137 26.40 8.54 20.61
CA VAL A 137 27.77 8.26 20.16
C VAL A 137 28.28 9.36 19.24
N GLN A 138 27.49 9.78 18.25
CA GLN A 138 27.90 10.81 17.29
C GLN A 138 28.04 12.21 17.91
N LYS A 139 27.26 12.53 18.96
CA LYS A 139 27.42 13.78 19.72
C LYS A 139 28.69 13.78 20.57
N SER A 140 29.05 12.63 21.14
CA SER A 140 30.23 12.49 22.01
C SER A 140 31.55 12.47 21.24
N ALA A 141 31.50 12.25 19.93
CA ALA A 141 32.65 12.27 19.03
C ALA A 141 32.98 13.68 18.47
N LYS A 142 32.17 14.70 18.80
CA LYS A 142 32.43 16.12 18.52
C LYS A 142 32.91 16.84 19.77
#